data_AF-A0A3M1DKY0-F1
#
_entry.id   AF-A0A3M1DKY0-F1
#
_cell.length_a   1.000
_cell.length_b   1.000
_cell.length_c   1.000
_cell.angle_alpha   90.00
_cell.angle_beta   90.00
_cell.angle_gamma   90.00
#
_symmetry.space_group_name_H-M   'P 1'
#
loop_
_entity.id
_entity.type
_entity.pdbx_description
1 polymer ?
#
loop_
_entity_poly.entity_id
_entity_poly.type
_entity_poly.pdbx_seq_one_letter_code
_entity_poly.pdbx_strand_id
1 'polypeptide(L)'
;PRRYRVAPPDLRGGRRYQPGGRQVVGGVGDAREFCGLRDYRPGDPLRHIEWRAWARTGRPVVREYQEEYLMRLGLVLDSFLGDRDPELFEEAVSVCASHVEALAGGEGLIDLMFVGTEAIHLSSGRGTTDQRRLLEVLACAEPCRDAPFEALTALLSRHQERLSSCICVLLDWDGPRREMVRWLRSRGVPLQVLVLHEEDAPPPDPGPMADRPRHLLPLPLGRVAEGLARHGGGMR
;
A
#
# COMPACT_ATOMS: atom_id res chain seq x y z
N PRO A 1 7.47 -16.41 -8.02
CA PRO A 1 6.48 -15.79 -8.95
C PRO A 1 7.19 -15.10 -10.14
N ARG A 2 6.57 -15.12 -11.33
CA ARG A 2 6.99 -14.32 -12.51
C ARG A 2 7.05 -12.82 -12.14
N ARG A 3 7.92 -12.05 -12.81
CA ARG A 3 8.08 -10.60 -12.60
C ARG A 3 7.69 -9.83 -13.85
N TYR A 4 6.88 -8.80 -13.66
CA TYR A 4 6.42 -7.89 -14.70
C TYR A 4 7.03 -6.52 -14.52
N ARG A 5 7.29 -5.83 -15.63
CA ARG A 5 7.56 -4.40 -15.58
C ARG A 5 6.25 -3.67 -15.30
N VAL A 6 6.16 -3.00 -14.16
CA VAL A 6 5.01 -2.16 -13.77
C VAL A 6 5.45 -0.71 -13.64
N ALA A 7 4.60 0.22 -14.07
CA ALA A 7 4.82 1.64 -13.84
C ALA A 7 4.37 2.00 -12.41
N PRO A 8 5.00 3.00 -11.77
CA PRO A 8 4.50 3.50 -10.50
C PRO A 8 3.06 3.99 -10.67
N PRO A 9 2.17 3.69 -9.71
CA PRO A 9 0.76 4.00 -9.84
C PRO A 9 0.55 5.53 -9.78
N ASP A 10 -0.20 6.12 -10.72
CA ASP A 10 -0.56 7.55 -10.67
C ASP A 10 -1.72 7.80 -9.68
N LEU A 11 -1.49 7.43 -8.42
CA LEU A 11 -2.47 7.57 -7.34
C LEU A 11 -2.22 8.88 -6.61
N ARG A 12 -2.64 9.98 -7.23
CA ARG A 12 -2.64 11.31 -6.60
C ARG A 12 -3.75 11.41 -5.55
N GLY A 13 -3.45 10.92 -4.35
CA GLY A 13 -4.31 11.08 -3.19
C GLY A 13 -4.14 12.39 -2.46
N GLY A 14 -5.25 12.90 -1.93
CA GLY A 14 -5.22 13.94 -0.92
C GLY A 14 -4.25 13.56 0.18
N ARG A 15 -3.41 14.52 0.57
CA ARG A 15 -2.27 14.43 1.48
C ARG A 15 -2.61 13.81 2.85
N ARG A 16 -2.87 12.50 2.92
CA ARG A 16 -2.84 11.71 4.16
C ARG A 16 -1.40 11.28 4.40
N TYR A 17 -0.67 12.27 4.88
CA TYR A 17 0.72 12.23 5.22
C TYR A 17 0.83 11.73 6.67
N GLN A 18 1.52 10.60 6.92
CA GLN A 18 1.70 10.07 8.27
C GLN A 18 3.11 10.33 8.80
N PRO A 19 3.27 10.72 10.08
CA PRO A 19 4.56 10.68 10.76
C PRO A 19 5.13 9.26 10.67
N GLY A 20 6.36 9.12 10.17
CA GLY A 20 7.05 7.85 9.95
C GLY A 20 6.97 6.91 11.15
N GLY A 21 6.33 5.75 10.95
CA GLY A 21 6.25 4.68 11.94
C GLY A 21 7.52 3.83 11.91
N ARG A 22 8.30 3.87 12.99
CA ARG A 22 9.39 2.92 13.25
C ARG A 22 8.84 1.77 14.11
N GLN A 23 9.11 0.52 13.74
CA GLN A 23 9.18 -0.54 14.73
C GLN A 23 10.42 -0.29 15.59
N VAL A 24 10.20 -0.18 16.89
CA VAL A 24 11.25 -0.11 17.90
C VAL A 24 11.85 -1.50 18.05
N VAL A 25 13.10 -1.66 17.63
CA VAL A 25 13.98 -2.69 18.22
C VAL A 25 15.17 -1.94 18.84
N GLY A 26 15.15 -1.85 20.16
CA GLY A 26 16.30 -1.54 21.02
C GLY A 26 16.84 -0.12 20.94
N GLY A 27 16.33 0.76 21.82
CA GLY A 27 16.93 2.08 22.13
C GLY A 27 15.96 3.23 21.87
N VAL A 28 15.58 3.92 22.94
CA VAL A 28 14.68 5.08 22.90
C VAL A 28 15.33 6.19 22.07
N GLY A 29 14.90 6.32 20.83
CA GLY A 29 15.25 7.40 19.92
C GLY A 29 14.08 7.66 19.00
N ASP A 30 13.33 8.73 19.27
CA ASP A 30 12.25 9.22 18.41
C ASP A 30 12.88 9.60 17.07
N ALA A 31 12.61 8.81 16.03
CA ALA A 31 13.21 8.99 14.72
C ALA A 31 12.51 10.09 13.95
N ARG A 32 12.72 11.32 14.40
CA ARG A 32 12.35 12.52 13.67
C ARG A 32 13.65 13.18 13.20
N GLU A 33 13.71 13.63 11.95
CA GLU A 33 14.90 14.32 11.46
C GLU A 33 15.00 15.71 12.11
N PHE A 34 16.18 16.05 12.62
CA PHE A 34 16.45 17.34 13.24
C PHE A 34 16.40 18.43 12.17
N CYS A 35 15.44 19.35 12.28
CA CYS A 35 15.21 20.42 11.32
C CYS A 35 15.93 21.71 11.76
N GLY A 36 15.99 21.99 13.06
CA GLY A 36 16.62 23.20 13.57
C GLY A 36 16.42 23.45 15.05
N LEU A 37 16.82 24.65 15.49
CA LEU A 37 16.61 25.13 16.86
C LEU A 37 15.65 26.32 16.82
N ARG A 38 14.69 26.36 17.75
CA ARG A 38 13.83 27.53 17.95
C ARG A 38 13.67 27.88 19.41
N ASP A 39 13.23 29.10 19.67
CA ASP A 39 12.86 29.53 21.03
C ASP A 39 11.69 28.68 21.54
N TYR A 40 11.77 28.31 22.83
CA TYR A 40 10.73 27.57 23.54
C TYR A 40 9.42 28.36 23.56
N ARG A 41 8.31 27.66 23.38
CA ARG A 41 6.96 28.17 23.57
C ARG A 41 6.26 27.36 24.67
N PRO A 42 5.43 28.01 25.52
CA PRO A 42 4.63 27.30 26.50
C PRO A 42 3.84 26.15 25.85
N GLY A 43 4.01 24.93 26.36
CA GLY A 43 3.43 23.71 25.79
C GLY A 43 4.43 22.81 25.06
N ASP A 44 5.66 23.28 24.80
CA ASP A 44 6.68 22.45 24.18
C ASP A 44 7.15 21.32 25.12
N PRO A 45 7.39 20.11 24.59
CA PRO A 45 7.88 18.99 25.39
C PRO A 45 9.25 19.31 25.99
N LEU A 46 9.39 19.22 27.32
CA LEU A 46 10.67 19.45 28.01
C LEU A 46 11.78 18.52 27.53
N ARG A 47 11.43 17.31 27.06
CA ARG A 47 12.37 16.34 26.48
C ARG A 47 13.06 16.84 25.19
N HIS A 48 12.52 17.85 24.53
CA HIS A 48 13.09 18.43 23.31
C HIS A 48 13.93 19.68 23.60
N ILE A 49 14.13 20.07 24.86
CA ILE A 49 14.98 21.20 25.23
C ILE A 49 16.43 20.89 24.87
N GLU A 50 17.06 21.82 24.15
CA GLU A 50 18.48 21.78 23.84
C GLU A 50 19.23 22.56 24.94
N TRP A 51 19.68 21.83 25.96
CA TRP A 51 20.30 22.41 27.15
C TRP A 51 21.59 23.19 26.85
N ARG A 52 22.35 22.80 25.83
CA ARG A 52 23.62 23.44 25.46
C ARG A 52 23.39 24.77 24.74
N ALA A 53 22.35 24.85 23.90
CA ALA A 53 21.91 26.05 23.22
C ALA A 53 21.25 27.01 24.20
N TRP A 54 20.47 26.51 25.17
CA TRP A 54 19.96 27.34 26.27
C TRP A 54 21.11 27.95 27.07
N ALA A 55 22.07 27.14 27.52
CA ALA A 55 23.22 27.64 28.27
C ALA A 55 24.00 28.75 27.54
N ARG A 56 24.09 28.69 26.21
CA ARG A 56 24.79 29.69 25.39
C ARG A 56 23.96 30.94 25.08
N THR A 57 22.64 30.80 24.94
CA THR A 57 21.76 31.89 24.50
C THR A 57 21.04 32.61 25.64
N GLY A 58 21.07 32.04 26.86
CA GLY A 58 20.39 32.59 28.04
C GLY A 58 18.86 32.46 28.03
N ARG A 59 18.30 31.86 26.97
CA ARG A 59 16.86 31.65 26.80
C ARG A 59 16.56 30.18 26.44
N PRO A 60 15.41 29.61 26.84
CA PRO A 60 15.14 28.21 26.57
C PRO A 60 14.96 27.97 25.06
N VAL A 61 15.68 26.99 24.53
CA VAL A 61 15.69 26.59 23.11
C VAL A 61 15.24 25.14 23.00
N VAL A 62 14.43 24.84 21.99
CA VAL A 62 13.94 23.48 21.70
C VAL A 62 14.41 23.01 20.34
N ARG A 63 14.71 21.71 20.24
CA ARG A 63 14.96 21.02 18.97
C ARG A 63 13.64 20.92 18.21
N GLU A 64 13.63 21.48 17.01
CA GLU A 64 12.55 21.33 16.06
C GLU A 64 12.83 20.12 15.19
N TYR A 65 11.84 19.25 15.11
CA TYR A 65 11.92 17.99 14.40
C TYR A 65 10.96 18.06 13.21
N GLN A 66 11.43 17.73 12.02
CA GLN A 66 10.57 17.60 10.86
C GLN A 66 9.87 16.25 10.95
N GLU A 67 8.53 16.25 10.96
CA GLU A 67 7.77 15.01 10.81
C GLU A 67 7.90 14.56 9.35
N GLU A 68 8.65 13.50 9.13
CA GLU A 68 8.69 12.86 7.82
C GLU A 68 7.32 12.26 7.55
N TYR A 69 6.67 12.78 6.52
CA TYR A 69 5.38 12.31 6.11
C TYR A 69 5.53 11.27 4.98
N LEU A 70 5.41 9.99 5.33
CA LEU A 70 5.54 8.92 4.34
C LEU A 70 4.19 8.64 3.70
N MET A 71 4.19 8.47 2.38
CA MET A 71 3.05 7.91 1.66
C MET A 71 2.92 6.44 2.05
N ARG A 72 1.74 6.00 2.48
CA ARG A 72 1.47 4.59 2.78
C ARG A 72 0.55 4.01 1.73
N LEU A 73 1.08 3.09 0.93
CA LEU A 73 0.36 2.37 -0.09
C LEU A 73 -0.18 1.05 0.47
N GLY A 74 -1.49 0.81 0.36
CA GLY A 74 -2.05 -0.52 0.56
C GLY A 74 -1.92 -1.35 -0.71
N LEU A 75 -1.23 -2.49 -0.65
CA LEU A 75 -1.20 -3.49 -1.72
C LEU A 75 -2.07 -4.67 -1.30
N VAL A 76 -3.23 -4.79 -1.94
CA VAL A 76 -4.24 -5.80 -1.59
C VAL A 76 -4.19 -6.92 -2.60
N LEU A 77 -4.00 -8.14 -2.11
CA LEU A 77 -4.12 -9.37 -2.90
C LEU A 77 -5.43 -10.05 -2.56
N ASP A 78 -6.25 -10.27 -3.58
CA ASP A 78 -7.39 -11.16 -3.52
C ASP A 78 -6.93 -12.62 -3.63
N SER A 79 -7.29 -13.41 -2.63
CA SER A 79 -6.96 -14.83 -2.51
C SER A 79 -8.20 -15.73 -2.64
N PHE A 80 -9.38 -15.19 -2.92
CA PHE A 80 -10.65 -15.94 -2.96
C PHE A 80 -10.91 -16.49 -4.37
N LEU A 81 -10.15 -17.53 -4.72
CA LEU A 81 -10.15 -18.11 -6.07
C LEU A 81 -11.47 -18.79 -6.43
N GLY A 82 -12.12 -19.49 -5.50
CA GLY A 82 -13.26 -20.36 -5.81
C GLY A 82 -12.85 -21.54 -6.69
N ASP A 83 -13.67 -21.86 -7.69
CA ASP A 83 -13.45 -22.97 -8.65
C ASP A 83 -12.74 -22.53 -9.95
N ARG A 84 -12.21 -21.30 -9.99
CA ARG A 84 -11.54 -20.74 -11.16
C ARG A 84 -10.14 -21.31 -11.37
N ASP A 85 -9.57 -21.03 -12.54
CA ASP A 85 -8.22 -21.44 -12.92
C ASP A 85 -7.16 -20.99 -11.87
N PRO A 86 -6.41 -21.92 -11.25
CA PRO A 86 -5.32 -21.60 -10.33
C PRO A 86 -4.27 -20.63 -10.87
N GLU A 87 -4.06 -20.58 -12.20
CA GLU A 87 -3.13 -19.63 -12.82
C GLU A 87 -3.53 -18.17 -12.53
N LEU A 88 -4.82 -17.86 -12.31
CA LEU A 88 -5.25 -16.52 -11.89
C LEU A 88 -4.62 -16.10 -10.57
N PHE A 89 -4.56 -17.00 -9.60
CA PHE A 89 -3.97 -16.69 -8.30
C PHE A 89 -2.45 -16.53 -8.41
N GLU A 90 -1.77 -17.42 -9.11
CA GLU A 90 -0.32 -17.33 -9.36
C GLU A 90 0.04 -16.01 -10.06
N GLU A 91 -0.74 -15.63 -11.07
CA GLU A 91 -0.58 -14.36 -11.76
C GLU A 91 -0.84 -13.16 -10.84
N ALA A 92 -1.85 -13.21 -9.98
CA ALA A 92 -2.13 -12.15 -9.01
C ALA A 92 -0.97 -11.98 -8.00
N VAL A 93 -0.41 -13.08 -7.51
CA VAL A 93 0.79 -13.09 -6.66
C VAL A 93 1.97 -12.46 -7.43
N SER A 94 2.15 -12.81 -8.70
CA SER A 94 3.14 -12.23 -9.60
C SER A 94 2.97 -10.73 -9.80
N VAL A 95 1.75 -10.26 -10.00
CA VAL A 95 1.44 -8.83 -10.11
C VAL A 95 1.77 -8.10 -8.82
N CYS A 96 1.37 -8.63 -7.65
CA CYS A 96 1.71 -8.06 -6.35
C CYS A 96 3.22 -8.00 -6.13
N ALA A 97 3.93 -9.09 -6.38
CA ALA A 97 5.39 -9.17 -6.24
C ALA A 97 6.08 -8.12 -7.14
N SER A 98 5.59 -7.95 -8.37
CA SER A 98 6.09 -6.95 -9.31
C SER A 98 5.92 -5.52 -8.80
N HIS A 99 4.80 -5.21 -8.14
CA HIS A 99 4.60 -3.90 -7.49
C HIS A 99 5.52 -3.71 -6.28
N VAL A 100 5.72 -4.73 -5.45
CA VAL A 100 6.69 -4.66 -4.33
C VAL A 100 8.08 -4.29 -4.85
N GLU A 101 8.53 -4.90 -5.95
CA GLU A 101 9.83 -4.59 -6.56
C GLU A 101 9.89 -3.23 -7.25
N ALA A 102 8.84 -2.83 -7.99
CA ALA A 102 8.85 -1.53 -8.66
C ALA A 102 8.82 -0.36 -7.68
N LEU A 103 8.28 -0.59 -6.48
CA LEU A 103 8.28 0.35 -5.37
C LEU A 103 9.52 0.22 -4.50
N ALA A 104 10.43 -0.71 -4.84
CA ALA A 104 11.72 -0.85 -4.18
C ALA A 104 12.57 0.41 -4.35
N GLY A 105 12.99 1.00 -3.23
CA GLY A 105 13.76 2.26 -3.23
C GLY A 105 12.95 3.55 -3.19
N GLY A 106 11.60 3.48 -3.16
CA GLY A 106 10.77 4.64 -2.91
C GLY A 106 10.79 5.10 -1.44
N GLU A 107 10.40 6.34 -1.17
CA GLU A 107 10.29 6.90 0.19
C GLU A 107 8.99 6.49 0.92
N GLY A 108 8.15 5.67 0.30
CA GLY A 108 6.84 5.26 0.84
C GLY A 108 6.89 3.95 1.64
N LEU A 109 5.83 3.73 2.42
CA LEU A 109 5.55 2.48 3.12
C LEU A 109 4.60 1.63 2.27
N ILE A 110 4.79 0.31 2.28
CA ILE A 110 3.89 -0.65 1.62
C ILE A 110 3.23 -1.51 2.69
N ASP A 111 1.91 -1.55 2.71
CA ASP A 111 1.13 -2.47 3.51
C ASP A 111 0.56 -3.56 2.60
N LEU A 112 1.14 -4.75 2.65
CA LEU A 112 0.59 -5.94 1.99
C LEU A 112 -0.56 -6.50 2.83
N MET A 113 -1.72 -6.73 2.20
CA MET A 113 -2.91 -7.25 2.86
C MET A 113 -3.59 -8.33 2.03
N PHE A 114 -3.83 -9.50 2.63
CA PHE A 114 -4.64 -10.57 2.06
C PHE A 114 -5.13 -11.51 3.14
N VAL A 115 -5.98 -12.48 2.78
CA VAL A 115 -6.46 -13.52 3.69
C VAL A 115 -5.95 -14.87 3.20
N GLY A 116 -5.11 -15.55 3.96
CA GLY A 116 -4.73 -16.95 3.70
C GLY A 116 -5.52 -17.88 4.60
N THR A 117 -4.81 -18.75 5.32
CA THR A 117 -5.32 -19.45 6.50
C THR A 117 -5.71 -18.48 7.63
N GLU A 118 -5.05 -17.33 7.68
CA GLU A 118 -5.35 -16.21 8.57
C GLU A 118 -5.31 -14.87 7.81
N ALA A 119 -5.82 -13.82 8.44
CA ALA A 119 -5.73 -12.47 7.88
C ALA A 119 -4.30 -11.94 8.02
N ILE A 120 -3.65 -11.65 6.89
CA ILE A 120 -2.25 -11.24 6.83
C ILE A 120 -2.18 -9.75 6.53
N HIS A 121 -1.56 -8.99 7.43
CA HIS A 121 -1.15 -7.59 7.22
C HIS A 121 0.33 -7.47 7.54
N LEU A 122 1.12 -7.05 6.56
CA LEU A 122 2.55 -6.81 6.73
C LEU A 122 2.91 -5.44 6.19
N SER A 123 3.44 -4.59 7.07
CA SER A 123 4.01 -3.30 6.69
C SER A 123 5.50 -3.42 6.40
N SER A 124 5.94 -2.81 5.32
CA SER A 124 7.33 -2.71 4.89
C SER A 124 7.75 -1.25 4.81
N GLY A 125 8.90 -0.94 5.45
CA GLY A 125 9.45 0.40 5.59
C GLY A 125 10.48 0.79 4.55
N ARG A 126 11.25 1.85 4.85
CA ARG A 126 12.45 2.21 4.09
C ARG A 126 13.50 1.11 4.30
N GLY A 127 13.84 0.38 3.23
CA GLY A 127 14.96 -0.58 3.23
C GLY A 127 14.67 -1.85 2.43
N THR A 128 15.73 -2.47 1.90
CA THR A 128 15.65 -3.68 1.05
C THR A 128 15.27 -4.94 1.84
N THR A 129 15.66 -5.02 3.11
CA THR A 129 15.35 -6.18 3.99
C THR A 129 13.85 -6.35 4.23
N ASP A 130 13.13 -5.25 4.46
CA ASP A 130 11.68 -5.30 4.72
C ASP A 130 10.90 -5.68 3.46
N GLN A 131 11.42 -5.38 2.27
CA GLN A 131 10.78 -5.72 1.00
C GLN A 131 10.97 -7.19 0.65
N ARG A 132 12.14 -7.75 0.98
CA ARG A 132 12.38 -9.20 0.86
C ARG A 132 11.35 -9.99 1.67
N ARG A 133 10.99 -9.53 2.86
CA ARG A 133 9.95 -10.17 3.68
C ARG A 133 8.57 -10.17 3.02
N LEU A 134 8.18 -9.08 2.34
CA LEU A 134 6.94 -9.05 1.57
C LEU A 134 6.95 -10.12 0.47
N LEU A 135 8.08 -10.27 -0.23
CA LEU A 135 8.23 -11.25 -1.31
C LEU A 135 8.23 -12.70 -0.78
N GLU A 136 8.84 -12.93 0.38
CA GLU A 136 8.81 -14.24 1.06
C GLU A 136 7.38 -14.62 1.45
N VAL A 137 6.61 -13.68 2.02
CA VAL A 137 5.20 -13.90 2.35
C VAL A 137 4.36 -14.16 1.10
N LEU A 138 4.56 -13.39 0.03
CA LEU A 138 3.87 -13.62 -1.26
C LEU A 138 4.22 -14.97 -1.87
N ALA A 139 5.45 -15.44 -1.74
CA ALA A 139 5.88 -16.73 -2.26
C ALA A 139 5.25 -17.93 -1.52
N CYS A 140 4.77 -17.71 -0.30
CA CYS A 140 4.05 -18.70 0.51
C CYS A 140 2.54 -18.43 0.56
N ALA A 141 2.02 -17.49 -0.23
CA ALA A 141 0.59 -17.19 -0.25
C ALA A 141 -0.18 -18.35 -0.89
N GLU A 142 -1.31 -18.71 -0.29
CA GLU A 142 -2.22 -19.74 -0.79
C GLU A 142 -3.63 -19.17 -0.95
N PRO A 143 -4.45 -19.70 -1.89
CA PRO A 143 -5.85 -19.30 -2.01
C PRO A 143 -6.62 -19.55 -0.71
N CYS A 144 -7.44 -18.57 -0.30
CA CYS A 144 -8.32 -18.71 0.84
C CYS A 144 -9.50 -19.62 0.50
N ARG A 145 -9.77 -20.61 1.35
CA ARG A 145 -10.89 -21.55 1.20
C ARG A 145 -11.87 -21.53 2.37
N ASP A 146 -11.42 -21.07 3.54
CA ASP A 146 -12.14 -21.23 4.81
C ASP A 146 -12.84 -19.95 5.30
N ALA A 147 -12.78 -18.86 4.52
CA ALA A 147 -13.40 -17.58 4.86
C ALA A 147 -14.13 -16.98 3.65
N PRO A 148 -15.13 -16.12 3.89
CA PRO A 148 -15.78 -15.36 2.84
C PRO A 148 -14.97 -14.10 2.49
N PHE A 149 -15.21 -13.53 1.30
CA PHE A 149 -14.46 -12.37 0.78
C PHE A 149 -14.52 -11.15 1.72
N GLU A 150 -15.59 -11.00 2.48
CA GLU A 150 -15.80 -9.95 3.48
C GLU A 150 -14.71 -9.95 4.57
N ALA A 151 -14.02 -11.07 4.80
CA ALA A 151 -12.87 -11.13 5.69
C ALA A 151 -11.74 -10.18 5.22
N LEU A 152 -11.54 -10.03 3.91
CA LEU A 152 -10.58 -9.08 3.35
C LEU A 152 -11.06 -7.63 3.53
N THR A 153 -12.34 -7.38 3.35
CA THR A 153 -12.94 -6.06 3.60
C THR A 153 -12.81 -5.68 5.09
N ALA A 154 -13.02 -6.64 5.99
CA ALA A 154 -12.84 -6.48 7.42
C ALA A 154 -11.38 -6.20 7.78
N LEU A 155 -10.42 -6.90 7.16
CA LEU A 155 -8.99 -6.61 7.31
C LEU A 155 -8.68 -5.16 6.89
N LEU A 156 -9.12 -4.75 5.69
CA LEU A 156 -8.90 -3.39 5.20
C LEU A 156 -9.51 -2.34 6.10
N SER A 157 -10.69 -2.59 6.68
CA SER A 157 -11.36 -1.66 7.58
C SER A 157 -10.53 -1.27 8.80
N ARG A 158 -9.67 -2.18 9.28
CA ARG A 158 -8.76 -1.96 10.42
C ARG A 158 -7.58 -1.05 10.08
N HIS A 159 -7.25 -0.91 8.79
CA HIS A 159 -6.03 -0.24 8.35
C HIS A 159 -6.27 0.94 7.38
N GLN A 160 -7.47 1.09 6.80
CA GLN A 160 -7.76 2.08 5.75
C GLN A 160 -7.48 3.53 6.14
N GLU A 161 -7.64 3.88 7.41
CA GLU A 161 -7.38 5.26 7.89
C GLU A 161 -5.92 5.67 7.72
N ARG A 162 -5.02 4.68 7.65
CA ARG A 162 -3.59 4.89 7.48
C ARG A 162 -3.16 4.97 6.03
N LEU A 163 -4.00 4.57 5.09
CA LEU A 163 -3.65 4.45 3.67
C LEU A 163 -3.75 5.82 2.99
N SER A 164 -2.68 6.19 2.29
CA SER A 164 -2.63 7.35 1.40
C SER A 164 -3.19 7.01 0.02
N SER A 165 -3.03 5.75 -0.40
CA SER A 165 -3.56 5.16 -1.64
C SER A 165 -3.58 3.64 -1.55
N CYS A 166 -4.23 2.97 -2.50
CA CYS A 166 -4.28 1.51 -2.54
C CYS A 166 -4.30 0.94 -3.96
N ILE A 167 -3.56 -0.14 -4.18
CA ILE A 167 -3.66 -1.02 -5.35
C ILE A 167 -4.40 -2.28 -4.91
N CYS A 168 -5.49 -2.60 -5.59
CA CYS A 168 -6.23 -3.85 -5.39
C CYS A 168 -5.99 -4.78 -6.57
N VAL A 169 -5.38 -5.93 -6.32
CA VAL A 169 -5.20 -7.02 -7.30
C VAL A 169 -6.27 -8.06 -7.03
N LEU A 170 -7.25 -8.14 -7.93
CA LEU A 170 -8.49 -8.90 -7.78
C LEU A 170 -8.55 -10.05 -8.78
N LEU A 171 -9.06 -11.20 -8.35
CA LEU A 171 -9.24 -12.40 -9.19
C LEU A 171 -10.56 -12.41 -9.96
N ASP A 172 -11.43 -11.42 -9.70
CA ASP A 172 -12.74 -11.28 -10.32
C ASP A 172 -13.25 -9.85 -10.17
N TRP A 173 -14.42 -9.55 -10.75
CA TRP A 173 -15.12 -8.28 -10.63
C TRP A 173 -16.61 -8.47 -10.35
N ASP A 174 -16.90 -9.21 -9.29
CA ASP A 174 -18.24 -9.55 -8.79
C ASP A 174 -18.77 -8.55 -7.73
N GLY A 175 -19.94 -8.85 -7.17
CA GLY A 175 -20.64 -8.00 -6.19
C GLY A 175 -19.77 -7.63 -4.97
N PRO A 176 -19.24 -8.60 -4.20
CA PRO A 176 -18.43 -8.35 -3.01
C PRO A 176 -17.18 -7.51 -3.30
N ARG A 177 -16.48 -7.78 -4.42
CA ARG A 177 -15.30 -7.00 -4.83
C ARG A 177 -15.64 -5.57 -5.20
N ARG A 178 -16.72 -5.37 -5.97
CA ARG A 178 -17.23 -4.03 -6.30
C ARG A 178 -17.68 -3.28 -5.04
N GLU A 179 -18.25 -3.96 -4.05
CA GLU A 179 -18.63 -3.38 -2.76
C GLU A 179 -17.42 -2.92 -1.95
N MET A 180 -16.38 -3.75 -1.85
CA MET A 180 -15.12 -3.38 -1.21
C MET A 180 -14.51 -2.13 -1.87
N VAL A 181 -14.50 -2.07 -3.20
CA VAL A 181 -14.02 -0.89 -3.94
C VAL A 181 -14.89 0.33 -3.66
N ARG A 182 -16.23 0.23 -3.71
CA ARG A 182 -17.14 1.34 -3.32
C ARG A 182 -16.84 1.84 -1.92
N TRP A 183 -16.65 0.92 -0.98
CA TRP A 183 -16.35 1.25 0.41
C TRP A 183 -15.02 2.00 0.53
N LEU A 184 -13.94 1.52 -0.06
CA LEU A 184 -12.63 2.22 -0.07
C LEU A 184 -12.74 3.61 -0.69
N ARG A 185 -13.48 3.75 -1.80
CA ARG A 185 -13.73 5.04 -2.46
C ARG A 185 -14.50 6.00 -1.57
N SER A 186 -15.53 5.52 -0.86
CA SER A 186 -16.33 6.33 0.06
C SER A 186 -15.50 6.91 1.22
N ARG A 187 -14.37 6.28 1.54
CA ARG A 187 -13.39 6.75 2.54
C ARG A 187 -12.35 7.71 1.96
N GLY A 188 -12.44 8.06 0.68
CA GLY A 188 -11.53 8.97 0.00
C GLY A 188 -10.15 8.37 -0.29
N VAL A 189 -10.01 7.04 -0.26
CA VAL A 189 -8.76 6.36 -0.63
C VAL A 189 -8.68 6.32 -2.17
N PRO A 190 -7.64 6.90 -2.80
CA PRO A 190 -7.39 6.71 -4.23
C PRO A 190 -7.01 5.26 -4.51
N LEU A 191 -7.61 4.70 -5.56
CA LEU A 191 -7.50 3.29 -5.90
C LEU A 191 -6.99 3.09 -7.32
N GLN A 192 -6.12 2.09 -7.48
CA GLN A 192 -5.92 1.39 -8.73
C GLN A 192 -6.44 -0.03 -8.54
N VAL A 193 -7.24 -0.51 -9.47
CA VAL A 193 -7.83 -1.83 -9.44
C VAL A 193 -7.32 -2.60 -10.64
N LEU A 194 -6.65 -3.72 -10.38
CA LEU A 194 -6.15 -4.67 -11.36
C LEU A 194 -7.04 -5.91 -11.26
N VAL A 195 -7.80 -6.22 -12.30
CA VAL A 195 -8.72 -7.36 -12.33
C VAL A 195 -8.14 -8.42 -13.24
N LEU A 196 -7.68 -9.53 -12.66
CA LEU A 196 -7.31 -10.71 -13.42
C LEU A 196 -8.58 -11.44 -13.87
N HIS A 197 -8.57 -11.90 -15.12
CA HIS A 197 -9.67 -12.66 -15.69
C HIS A 197 -9.16 -13.64 -16.75
N GLU A 198 -9.95 -14.66 -17.04
CA GLU A 198 -9.67 -15.60 -18.13
C GLU A 198 -9.68 -14.87 -19.49
N GLU A 199 -8.88 -15.34 -20.46
CA GLU A 199 -8.60 -14.62 -21.71
C GLU A 199 -9.88 -14.25 -22.50
N ASP A 200 -10.86 -15.16 -22.54
CA ASP A 200 -12.10 -14.99 -23.28
C ASP A 200 -13.21 -14.26 -22.51
N ALA A 201 -12.95 -13.87 -21.26
CA ALA A 201 -13.94 -13.15 -20.47
C ALA A 201 -14.15 -11.72 -21.03
N PRO A 202 -15.41 -11.25 -21.14
CA PRO A 202 -15.67 -9.89 -21.58
C PRO A 202 -15.04 -8.87 -20.60
N PRO A 203 -14.64 -7.69 -21.08
CA PRO A 203 -14.10 -6.67 -20.21
C PRO A 203 -15.10 -6.31 -19.12
N PRO A 204 -14.65 -6.15 -17.86
CA PRO A 204 -15.53 -5.88 -16.74
C PRO A 204 -16.23 -4.53 -16.93
N ASP A 205 -17.53 -4.51 -16.63
CA ASP A 205 -18.26 -3.26 -16.45
C ASP A 205 -17.57 -2.40 -15.38
N PRO A 206 -17.18 -1.15 -15.70
CA PRO A 206 -16.46 -0.29 -14.76
C PRO A 206 -17.14 -0.13 -13.42
N GLY A 207 -18.48 -0.16 -13.37
CA GLY A 207 -19.26 -0.09 -12.15
C GLY A 207 -18.77 1.02 -11.20
N PRO A 208 -18.25 0.69 -10.00
CA PRO A 208 -17.77 1.68 -9.05
C PRO A 208 -16.47 2.39 -9.46
N MET A 209 -15.94 2.15 -10.64
CA MET A 209 -14.79 2.85 -11.22
C MET A 209 -15.16 3.61 -12.50
N ALA A 210 -16.47 3.76 -12.81
CA ALA A 210 -16.95 4.40 -14.04
C ALA A 210 -16.47 5.85 -14.25
N ASP A 211 -16.27 6.63 -13.19
CA ASP A 211 -15.74 7.99 -13.26
C ASP A 211 -14.21 8.04 -13.35
N ARG A 212 -13.53 6.90 -13.18
CA ARG A 212 -12.07 6.75 -13.25
C ARG A 212 -11.66 5.49 -14.01
N PRO A 213 -12.08 5.33 -15.28
CA PRO A 213 -11.90 4.09 -16.03
C PRO A 213 -10.42 3.72 -16.24
N ARG A 214 -9.50 4.69 -16.26
CA ARG A 214 -8.06 4.44 -16.36
C ARG A 214 -7.45 3.72 -15.15
N HIS A 215 -8.13 3.77 -14.01
CA HIS A 215 -7.71 3.14 -12.77
C HIS A 215 -8.32 1.75 -12.56
N LEU A 216 -9.14 1.26 -13.50
CA LEU A 216 -9.59 -0.12 -13.56
C LEU A 216 -8.92 -0.80 -14.76
N LEU A 217 -8.04 -1.76 -14.48
CA LEU A 217 -7.25 -2.45 -15.50
C LEU A 217 -7.64 -3.92 -15.56
N PRO A 218 -8.35 -4.35 -16.60
CA PRO A 218 -8.51 -5.76 -16.89
C PRO A 218 -7.18 -6.36 -17.36
N LEU A 219 -6.79 -7.48 -16.76
CA LEU A 219 -5.56 -8.23 -17.00
C LEU A 219 -5.95 -9.67 -17.43
N PRO A 220 -6.11 -9.93 -18.74
CA PRO A 220 -6.39 -11.26 -19.22
C PRO A 220 -5.20 -12.19 -18.96
N LEU A 221 -5.48 -13.43 -18.58
CA LEU A 221 -4.47 -14.50 -18.57
C LEU A 221 -3.74 -14.58 -19.92
N GLY A 222 -2.45 -14.89 -19.88
CA GLY A 222 -1.57 -14.88 -21.06
C GLY A 222 -1.14 -13.49 -21.55
N ARG A 223 -1.83 -12.40 -21.15
CA ARG A 223 -1.51 -11.02 -21.58
C ARG A 223 -1.37 -10.02 -20.42
N VAL A 224 -1.12 -10.52 -19.21
CA VAL A 224 -0.91 -9.71 -17.99
C VAL A 224 0.17 -8.64 -18.20
N ALA A 225 1.32 -9.01 -18.78
CA ALA A 225 2.40 -8.08 -19.07
C ALA A 225 1.98 -6.91 -19.99
N GLU A 226 1.18 -7.19 -21.02
CA GLU A 226 0.68 -6.18 -21.94
C GLU A 226 -0.33 -5.25 -21.27
N GLY A 227 -1.19 -5.79 -20.39
CA GLY A 227 -2.15 -5.01 -19.61
C GLY A 227 -1.45 -4.03 -18.67
N LEU A 228 -0.40 -4.48 -17.98
CA LEU A 228 0.40 -3.64 -17.09
C LEU A 228 1.20 -2.57 -17.85
N ALA A 229 1.78 -2.91 -19.01
CA ALA A 229 2.54 -1.97 -19.83
C ALA A 229 1.66 -0.84 -20.40
N ARG A 230 0.40 -1.13 -20.77
CA ARG A 230 -0.56 -0.14 -21.28
C ARG A 230 -0.83 0.99 -20.29
N HIS A 231 -0.75 0.73 -18.99
CA HIS A 231 -0.92 1.77 -17.96
C HIS A 231 0.27 2.73 -17.86
N GLY A 232 1.49 2.22 -18.09
CA GLY A 232 2.73 3.02 -17.98
C GLY A 232 3.03 3.94 -19.18
N GLY A 233 2.41 3.68 -20.33
CA GLY A 233 2.72 4.37 -21.59
C GLY A 233 2.14 5.78 -21.75
N GLY A 234 1.33 6.26 -20.81
CA GLY A 234 0.67 7.57 -20.89
C GLY A 234 1.52 8.77 -20.41
N MET A 235 2.77 8.54 -19.97
CA MET A 235 3.68 9.59 -19.52
C MET A 235 4.73 9.94 -20.59
N ARG A 236 4.27 10.42 -21.75
CA ARG A 236 5.11 11.17 -22.69
C ARG A 236 4.44 12.49 -23.03
#